data_AF-A0A558DGY7-F1
#
_entry.id   AF-A0A558DGY7-F1
#
_cell.length_a   1.000
_cell.length_b   1.000
_cell.length_c   1.000
_cell.angle_alpha   90.00
_cell.angle_beta   90.00
_cell.angle_gamma   90.00
#
_symmetry.space_group_name_H-M   'P 1'
#
loop_
_entity.id
_entity.type
_entity.pdbx_description
1 polymer ?
#
loop_
_entity_poly.entity_id
_entity_poly.type
_entity_poly.pdbx_seq_one_letter_code
_entity_poly.pdbx_strand_id
1 'polypeptide(L)'
;MTRTEKLLRITRRLIILTGIALFLVVGLFGLTLLREERFMVSWACFGCGLLGGFVSIQQRLRKFGDEELELLSLSWCQVLLIPVYGGIFALVLYIGFLSGVIEGSMFPAFSSHPFSQPVPTTADLKRFFSETYPSSGADVAKLLFWSFLAGFSERLVPQILDRTPGKEG
;
A
#
# COMPACT_ATOMS: atom_id res chain seq x y z
N MET A 1 0.66 12.67 -32.46
CA MET A 1 1.78 12.42 -31.51
C MET A 1 2.42 11.10 -31.86
N THR A 2 3.74 11.06 -31.90
CA THR A 2 4.49 9.80 -32.05
C THR A 2 4.39 8.95 -30.78
N ARG A 3 4.57 7.63 -30.87
CA ARG A 3 4.53 6.71 -29.71
C ARG A 3 5.48 7.15 -28.59
N THR A 4 6.67 7.61 -28.97
CA THR A 4 7.69 8.13 -28.05
C THR A 4 7.21 9.38 -27.29
N GLU A 5 6.50 10.30 -27.97
CA GLU A 5 5.93 11.49 -27.32
C GLU A 5 4.80 11.12 -26.35
N LYS A 6 3.94 10.15 -26.71
CA LYS A 6 2.89 9.64 -25.82
C LYS A 6 3.50 9.04 -24.54
N LEU A 7 4.53 8.20 -24.69
CA LEU A 7 5.29 7.60 -23.57
C LEU A 7 5.88 8.67 -22.66
N LEU A 8 6.64 9.62 -23.21
CA LEU A 8 7.28 10.69 -22.42
C LEU A 8 6.24 11.55 -21.68
N ARG A 9 5.12 11.88 -22.33
CA ARG A 9 4.04 12.65 -21.72
C ARG A 9 3.41 11.90 -20.55
N ILE A 10 3.11 10.61 -20.71
CA ILE A 10 2.54 9.78 -19.63
C ILE A 10 3.55 9.64 -18.49
N THR A 11 4.79 9.26 -18.78
CA THR A 11 5.85 9.13 -17.76
C THR A 11 6.03 10.42 -16.96
N ARG A 12 6.02 11.58 -17.62
CA ARG A 12 6.13 12.88 -16.93
C ARG A 12 4.95 13.14 -15.99
N ARG A 13 3.72 12.91 -16.47
CA ARG A 13 2.52 13.03 -15.62
C ARG A 13 2.57 12.07 -14.45
N LEU A 14 2.99 10.84 -14.70
CA LEU A 14 3.09 9.78 -13.70
C LEU A 14 4.09 10.18 -12.60
N ILE A 15 5.28 10.67 -12.96
CA ILE A 15 6.27 11.19 -12.00
C ILE A 15 5.71 12.35 -11.19
N ILE A 16 5.09 13.34 -11.85
CA ILE A 16 4.57 14.54 -11.16
C ILE A 16 3.42 14.17 -10.22
N LEU A 17 2.43 13.42 -10.69
CA LEU A 17 1.24 13.09 -9.93
C LEU A 17 1.55 12.12 -8.77
N THR A 18 2.36 11.08 -9.01
CA THR A 18 2.84 10.21 -7.93
C THR A 18 3.71 10.99 -6.95
N GLY A 19 4.58 11.89 -7.43
CA GLY A 19 5.40 12.74 -6.57
C GLY A 19 4.56 13.64 -5.65
N ILE A 20 3.51 14.27 -6.18
CA ILE A 20 2.56 15.06 -5.39
C ILE A 20 1.84 14.16 -4.38
N ALA A 21 1.34 13.01 -4.80
CA ALA A 21 0.65 12.07 -3.91
C ALA A 21 1.58 11.59 -2.77
N LEU A 22 2.83 11.25 -3.06
CA LEU A 22 3.82 10.88 -2.06
C LEU A 22 4.14 12.04 -1.12
N PHE A 23 4.30 13.25 -1.65
CA PHE A 23 4.53 14.42 -0.82
C PHE A 23 3.36 14.67 0.15
N LEU A 24 2.12 14.51 -0.31
CA LEU A 24 0.93 14.58 0.55
C LEU A 24 0.93 13.49 1.62
N VAL A 25 1.24 12.24 1.25
CA VAL A 25 1.30 11.11 2.20
C VAL A 25 2.40 11.32 3.24
N VAL A 26 3.60 11.74 2.83
CA VAL A 26 4.71 12.05 3.73
C VAL A 26 4.40 13.27 4.60
N GLY A 27 3.74 14.29 4.05
CA GLY A 27 3.30 15.46 4.79
C GLY A 27 2.26 15.11 5.86
N LEU A 28 1.26 14.30 5.52
CA LEU A 28 0.27 13.78 6.47
C LEU A 28 0.94 12.92 7.53
N PHE A 29 1.82 12.00 7.13
CA PHE A 29 2.59 11.17 8.03
C PHE A 29 3.42 12.02 9.01
N GLY A 30 4.18 12.99 8.52
CA GLY A 30 4.96 13.91 9.35
C GLY A 30 4.09 14.76 10.28
N LEU A 31 2.94 15.24 9.80
CA LEU A 31 2.00 16.00 10.63
C LEU A 31 1.41 15.14 11.75
N THR A 32 1.08 13.88 11.48
CA THR A 32 0.60 12.93 12.51
C THR A 32 1.70 12.58 13.51
N LEU A 33 2.93 12.40 13.03
CA LEU A 33 4.09 12.10 13.88
C LEU A 33 4.41 13.26 14.83
N LEU A 34 4.36 14.50 14.33
CA LEU A 34 4.69 15.70 15.12
C LEU A 34 3.55 16.12 16.06
N ARG A 35 2.28 15.87 15.72
CA ARG A 35 1.12 16.27 16.56
C ARG A 35 0.76 15.27 17.64
N GLU A 36 0.85 13.97 17.35
CA GLU A 36 0.39 12.93 18.27
C GLU A 36 1.54 12.10 18.87
N GLU A 37 2.81 12.35 18.47
CA GLU A 37 3.97 11.47 18.76
C GLU A 37 3.72 10.01 18.36
N ARG A 38 2.83 9.79 17.38
CA ARG A 38 2.40 8.45 16.95
C ARG A 38 2.87 8.15 15.54
N PHE A 39 3.48 6.98 15.39
CA PHE A 39 3.86 6.46 14.08
C PHE A 39 2.65 5.76 13.45
N MET A 40 1.88 6.46 12.62
CA MET A 40 0.74 5.83 11.94
C MET A 40 1.24 4.90 10.81
N VAL A 41 1.37 3.61 11.14
CA VAL A 41 1.86 2.53 10.27
C VAL A 41 1.10 2.47 8.94
N SER A 42 -0.20 2.75 8.96
CA SER A 42 -1.06 2.76 7.77
C SER A 42 -0.60 3.74 6.69
N TRP A 43 -0.15 4.95 7.05
CA TRP A 43 0.37 5.94 6.09
C TRP A 43 1.68 5.46 5.46
N ALA A 44 2.54 4.83 6.25
CA ALA A 44 3.79 4.25 5.76
C ALA A 44 3.52 3.09 4.79
N CYS A 45 2.60 2.18 5.13
CA CYS A 45 2.17 1.09 4.26
C CYS A 45 1.58 1.63 2.94
N PHE A 46 0.68 2.61 3.02
CA PHE A 46 0.08 3.23 1.84
C PHE A 46 1.14 3.89 0.93
N GLY A 47 2.08 4.64 1.53
CA GLY A 47 3.18 5.27 0.79
C GLY A 47 4.09 4.26 0.09
N CYS A 48 4.49 3.19 0.79
CA CYS A 48 5.27 2.10 0.19
C CYS A 48 4.52 1.38 -0.92
N GLY A 49 3.23 1.10 -0.74
CA GLY A 49 2.38 0.51 -1.77
C GLY A 49 2.23 1.42 -2.99
N LEU A 50 2.06 2.73 -2.78
CA LEU A 50 1.96 3.69 -3.86
C LEU A 50 3.26 3.77 -4.68
N LEU A 51 4.42 3.69 -4.02
CA LEU A 51 5.73 3.53 -4.69
C LEU A 51 5.82 2.22 -5.49
N GLY A 52 5.35 1.10 -4.93
CA GLY A 52 5.27 -0.17 -5.65
C GLY A 52 4.45 -0.06 -6.93
N GLY A 53 3.25 0.53 -6.83
CA GLY A 53 2.36 0.76 -7.97
C GLY A 53 2.99 1.65 -9.04
N PHE A 54 3.71 2.70 -8.63
CA PHE A 54 4.50 3.53 -9.53
C PHE A 54 5.56 2.75 -10.31
N VAL A 55 6.37 1.92 -9.62
CA VAL A 55 7.42 1.13 -10.28
C VAL A 55 6.79 0.11 -11.24
N SER A 56 5.69 -0.52 -10.84
CA SER A 56 4.96 -1.49 -11.65
C SER A 56 4.50 -0.90 -12.99
N ILE A 57 3.83 0.26 -12.96
CA ILE A 57 3.34 0.90 -14.17
C ILE A 57 4.46 1.41 -15.06
N GLN A 58 5.57 1.92 -14.51
CA GLN A 58 6.72 2.33 -15.32
C GLN A 58 7.31 1.16 -16.12
N GLN A 59 7.32 -0.06 -15.55
CA GLN A 59 7.78 -1.26 -16.28
C GLN A 59 6.75 -1.73 -17.32
N ARG A 60 5.45 -1.65 -17.02
CA ARG A 60 4.38 -2.08 -17.93
C ARG A 60 4.14 -1.12 -19.09
N LEU A 61 4.33 0.19 -18.88
CA LEU A 61 4.03 1.24 -19.86
C LEU A 61 4.78 1.04 -21.19
N ARG A 62 5.99 0.47 -21.17
CA ARG A 62 6.77 0.16 -22.40
C ARG A 62 6.14 -0.95 -23.25
N LYS A 63 5.31 -1.79 -22.64
CA LYS A 63 4.65 -2.96 -23.25
C LYS A 63 3.23 -2.66 -23.75
N PHE A 64 2.67 -1.49 -23.41
CA PHE A 64 1.33 -1.11 -23.83
C PHE A 64 1.24 -0.88 -25.33
N GLY A 65 0.06 -1.19 -25.87
CA GLY A 65 -0.32 -0.94 -27.25
C GLY A 65 -0.68 0.54 -27.48
N ASP A 66 -0.67 0.98 -28.73
CA ASP A 66 -0.83 2.40 -29.07
C ASP A 66 -2.20 2.99 -28.65
N GLU A 67 -3.25 2.16 -28.59
CA GLU A 67 -4.60 2.52 -28.15
C GLU A 67 -4.67 2.76 -26.62
N GLU A 68 -4.09 1.87 -25.82
CA GLU A 68 -3.98 2.04 -24.36
C GLU A 68 -3.18 3.29 -23.99
N LEU A 69 -2.07 3.50 -24.71
CA LEU A 69 -1.25 4.70 -24.62
C LEU A 69 -2.04 5.96 -24.95
N GLU A 70 -2.96 5.90 -25.91
CA GLU A 70 -3.81 7.03 -26.28
C GLU A 70 -4.77 7.39 -25.15
N LEU A 71 -5.50 6.41 -24.62
CA LEU A 71 -6.43 6.59 -23.51
C LEU A 71 -5.73 7.18 -22.27
N LEU A 72 -4.60 6.61 -21.88
CA LEU A 72 -3.78 7.10 -20.75
C LEU A 72 -3.23 8.50 -21.00
N SER A 73 -2.95 8.86 -22.26
CA SER A 73 -2.47 10.21 -22.61
C SER A 73 -3.57 11.27 -22.55
N LEU A 74 -4.85 10.88 -22.54
CA LEU A 74 -5.99 11.79 -22.46
C LEU A 74 -6.35 12.12 -21.01
N SER A 75 -6.30 11.15 -20.09
CA SER A 75 -6.78 11.34 -18.72
C SER A 75 -5.67 11.35 -17.66
N TRP A 76 -5.61 12.42 -16.87
CA TRP A 76 -4.66 12.54 -15.76
C TRP A 76 -5.07 11.68 -14.56
N CYS A 77 -6.38 11.56 -14.30
CA CYS A 77 -6.90 10.71 -13.22
C CYS A 77 -6.57 9.24 -13.44
N GLN A 78 -6.67 8.74 -14.67
CA GLN A 78 -6.31 7.34 -14.98
C GLN A 78 -4.84 7.05 -14.69
N VAL A 79 -3.95 8.01 -14.97
CA VAL A 79 -2.51 7.88 -14.69
C VAL A 79 -2.23 7.82 -13.18
N LEU A 80 -2.95 8.62 -12.37
CA LEU A 80 -2.80 8.62 -10.91
C LEU A 80 -3.44 7.41 -10.23
N LEU A 81 -4.55 6.90 -10.77
CA LEU A 81 -5.27 5.76 -10.18
C LEU A 81 -4.39 4.51 -10.07
N ILE A 82 -3.47 4.29 -11.02
CA ILE A 82 -2.65 3.08 -11.04
C ILE A 82 -1.72 2.99 -9.80
N PRO A 83 -0.88 4.01 -9.49
CA PRO A 83 -0.15 4.05 -8.21
C PRO A 83 -1.07 4.00 -6.97
N VAL A 84 -2.23 4.67 -7.01
CA VAL A 84 -3.16 4.69 -5.87
C VAL A 84 -3.70 3.29 -5.57
N TYR A 85 -4.03 2.49 -6.58
CA TYR A 85 -4.40 1.08 -6.39
C TYR A 85 -3.29 0.29 -5.70
N GLY A 86 -2.02 0.60 -6.00
CA GLY A 86 -0.89 -0.02 -5.31
C GLY A 86 -0.88 0.29 -3.80
N GLY A 87 -1.18 1.53 -3.41
CA GLY A 87 -1.35 1.91 -2.01
C GLY A 87 -2.53 1.21 -1.34
N ILE A 88 -3.65 1.07 -2.05
CA ILE A 88 -4.85 0.37 -1.55
C ILE A 88 -4.54 -1.12 -1.30
N PHE A 89 -3.87 -1.80 -2.23
CA PHE A 89 -3.48 -3.21 -2.04
C PHE A 89 -2.53 -3.41 -0.86
N ALA A 90 -1.63 -2.46 -0.60
CA ALA A 90 -0.79 -2.49 0.60
C ALA A 90 -1.61 -2.40 1.89
N LEU A 91 -2.67 -1.57 1.93
CA LEU A 91 -3.55 -1.48 3.08
C LEU A 91 -4.38 -2.76 3.28
N VAL A 92 -4.87 -3.36 2.20
CA VAL A 92 -5.57 -4.65 2.26
C VAL A 92 -4.64 -5.73 2.82
N LEU A 93 -3.39 -5.79 2.33
CA LEU A 93 -2.41 -6.74 2.84
C LEU A 93 -2.07 -6.48 4.31
N TYR A 94 -1.96 -5.21 4.70
CA TYR A 94 -1.75 -4.82 6.10
C TYR A 94 -2.88 -5.33 7.01
N ILE A 95 -4.14 -5.20 6.60
CA ILE A 95 -5.28 -5.78 7.33
C ILE A 95 -5.16 -7.30 7.40
N GLY A 96 -4.71 -7.96 6.33
CA GLY A 96 -4.45 -9.41 6.30
C GLY A 96 -3.37 -9.88 7.28
N PHE A 97 -2.35 -9.05 7.53
CA PHE A 97 -1.38 -9.32 8.58
C PHE A 97 -1.95 -9.08 9.98
N LEU A 98 -2.70 -7.99 10.17
CA LEU A 98 -3.34 -7.67 11.45
C LEU A 98 -4.37 -8.72 11.88
N SER A 99 -5.06 -9.35 10.93
CA SER A 99 -6.06 -10.37 11.21
C SER A 99 -5.48 -11.73 11.59
N GLY A 100 -4.16 -11.93 11.44
CA GLY A 100 -3.52 -13.24 11.60
C GLY A 100 -3.84 -14.24 10.49
N VAL A 101 -4.48 -13.79 9.39
CA VAL A 101 -4.72 -14.66 8.22
C VAL A 101 -3.39 -15.00 7.54
N ILE A 102 -2.43 -14.06 7.54
CA ILE A 102 -1.13 -14.23 6.91
C ILE A 102 -0.04 -14.20 8.00
N GLU A 103 0.45 -15.38 8.36
CA GLU A 103 1.45 -15.56 9.42
C GLU A 103 2.65 -16.40 8.97
N GLY A 104 3.81 -16.16 9.59
CA GLY A 104 5.06 -16.87 9.28
C GLY A 104 6.30 -16.03 9.57
N SER A 105 7.49 -16.67 9.58
CA SER A 105 8.76 -16.00 9.92
C SER A 105 9.14 -14.87 8.97
N MET A 106 8.72 -14.98 7.70
CA MET A 106 8.94 -13.99 6.64
C MET A 106 7.91 -12.84 6.63
N PHE A 107 6.87 -12.95 7.43
CA PHE A 107 5.81 -11.95 7.57
C PHE A 107 6.02 -11.09 8.82
N PRO A 108 5.48 -9.86 8.86
CA PRO A 108 5.57 -9.01 10.03
C PRO A 108 4.73 -9.55 11.19
N ALA A 109 5.35 -9.73 12.36
CA ALA A 109 4.62 -10.03 13.59
C ALA A 109 4.09 -8.74 14.23
N PHE A 110 2.88 -8.81 14.77
CA PHE A 110 2.23 -7.71 15.49
C PHE A 110 2.01 -8.07 16.96
N SER A 111 2.12 -7.07 17.82
CA SER A 111 1.73 -7.19 19.23
C SER A 111 0.45 -6.39 19.43
N SER A 112 -0.67 -7.09 19.57
CA SER A 112 -1.97 -6.48 19.87
C SER A 112 -2.32 -6.72 21.33
N HIS A 113 -2.97 -5.74 21.95
CA HIS A 113 -3.50 -5.89 23.31
C HIS A 113 -4.86 -6.59 23.23
N PRO A 114 -5.13 -7.61 24.07
CA PRO A 114 -6.43 -8.24 24.11
C PRO A 114 -7.51 -7.24 24.53
N PHE A 115 -8.71 -7.37 23.99
CA PHE A 115 -9.83 -6.53 24.40
C PHE A 115 -10.18 -6.77 25.87
N SER A 116 -10.40 -5.68 26.60
CA SER A 116 -10.57 -5.70 28.06
C SER A 116 -11.88 -6.37 28.49
N GLN A 117 -12.88 -6.42 27.60
CA GLN A 117 -14.20 -7.02 27.83
C GLN A 117 -14.66 -7.82 26.61
N PRO A 118 -15.57 -8.80 26.80
CA PRO A 118 -16.13 -9.59 25.70
C PRO A 118 -16.97 -8.76 24.70
N VAL A 119 -17.46 -7.58 25.12
CA VAL A 119 -18.05 -6.58 24.22
C VAL A 119 -17.05 -5.43 24.07
N PRO A 120 -16.54 -5.16 22.85
CA PRO A 120 -15.53 -4.13 22.64
C PRO A 120 -16.10 -2.73 22.89
N THR A 121 -15.39 -1.94 23.70
CA THR A 121 -15.73 -0.53 23.94
C THR A 121 -15.11 0.36 22.84
N THR A 122 -15.63 1.58 22.64
CA THR A 122 -15.00 2.58 21.75
C THR A 122 -13.54 2.87 22.11
N ALA A 123 -13.18 2.75 23.39
CA ALA A 123 -11.80 2.87 23.87
C ALA A 123 -10.90 1.70 23.41
N ASP A 124 -11.43 0.48 23.38
CA ASP A 124 -10.71 -0.71 22.92
C ASP A 124 -10.42 -0.64 21.42
N LEU A 125 -11.39 -0.19 20.62
CA LEU A 125 -11.18 0.07 19.19
C LEU A 125 -10.15 1.17 18.97
N LYS A 126 -10.23 2.27 19.73
CA LYS A 126 -9.24 3.34 19.65
C LYS A 126 -7.83 2.80 19.94
N ARG A 127 -7.66 2.02 21.02
CA ARG A 127 -6.39 1.36 21.35
C ARG A 127 -5.91 0.43 20.24
N PHE A 128 -6.80 -0.41 19.69
CA PHE A 128 -6.43 -1.29 18.59
C PHE A 128 -5.86 -0.51 17.40
N PHE A 129 -6.50 0.60 17.00
CA PHE A 129 -5.99 1.41 15.89
C PHE A 129 -4.79 2.30 16.24
N SER A 130 -4.62 2.69 17.52
CA SER A 130 -3.56 3.61 17.93
C SER A 130 -2.33 2.95 18.55
N GLU A 131 -2.45 1.72 19.05
CA GLU A 131 -1.44 1.00 19.83
C GLU A 131 -1.04 -0.35 19.22
N THR A 132 -1.64 -0.77 18.10
CA THR A 132 -1.20 -1.99 17.41
C THR A 132 -0.01 -1.66 16.49
N TYR A 133 1.17 -2.11 16.91
CA TYR A 133 2.43 -1.90 16.19
C TYR A 133 3.12 -3.24 15.88
N PRO A 134 3.96 -3.28 14.83
CA PRO A 134 4.86 -4.40 14.61
C PRO A 134 5.77 -4.61 15.83
N SER A 135 5.99 -5.88 16.21
CA SER A 135 6.66 -6.25 17.47
C SER A 135 8.14 -5.88 17.52
N SER A 136 8.78 -5.66 16.36
CA SER A 136 10.19 -5.30 16.26
C SER A 136 10.46 -4.39 15.06
N GLY A 137 11.61 -3.71 15.05
CA GLY A 137 12.06 -2.95 13.87
C GLY A 137 12.22 -3.81 12.61
N ALA A 138 12.55 -5.10 12.76
CA ALA A 138 12.58 -6.03 11.64
C ALA A 138 11.18 -6.29 11.08
N ASP A 139 10.15 -6.36 11.93
CA ASP A 139 8.77 -6.53 11.49
C ASP A 139 8.23 -5.27 10.81
N VAL A 140 8.65 -4.07 11.23
CA VAL A 140 8.39 -2.83 10.48
C VAL A 140 8.99 -2.92 9.08
N ALA A 141 10.26 -3.33 8.96
CA ALA A 141 10.93 -3.45 7.66
C ALA A 141 10.24 -4.49 6.75
N LYS A 142 9.86 -5.66 7.29
CA LYS A 142 9.07 -6.67 6.55
C LYS A 142 7.75 -6.08 6.08
N LEU A 143 7.04 -5.35 6.94
CA LEU A 143 5.75 -4.76 6.59
C LEU A 143 5.87 -3.74 5.44
N LEU A 144 6.88 -2.86 5.48
CA LEU A 144 7.11 -1.89 4.40
C LEU A 144 7.54 -2.57 3.10
N PHE A 145 8.36 -3.62 3.19
CA PHE A 145 8.75 -4.44 2.04
C PHE A 145 7.53 -5.10 1.39
N TRP A 146 6.68 -5.77 2.19
CA TRP A 146 5.46 -6.42 1.69
C TRP A 146 4.44 -5.40 1.18
N SER A 147 4.33 -4.23 1.81
CA SER A 147 3.50 -3.13 1.32
C SER A 147 3.94 -2.66 -0.06
N PHE A 148 5.25 -2.46 -0.27
CA PHE A 148 5.79 -2.16 -1.60
C PHE A 148 5.49 -3.26 -2.60
N LEU A 149 5.69 -4.53 -2.24
CA LEU A 149 5.47 -5.64 -3.15
C LEU A 149 3.99 -5.81 -3.52
N ALA A 150 3.08 -5.58 -2.57
CA ALA A 150 1.64 -5.58 -2.80
C ALA A 150 1.24 -4.51 -3.82
N GLY A 151 1.84 -3.32 -3.72
CA GLY A 151 1.64 -2.27 -4.69
C GLY A 151 2.26 -2.57 -6.05
N PHE A 152 3.41 -3.25 -6.06
CA PHE A 152 4.12 -3.63 -7.29
C PHE A 152 3.39 -4.71 -8.08
N SER A 153 2.74 -5.65 -7.40
CA SER A 153 2.06 -6.79 -8.02
C SER A 153 0.61 -6.88 -7.58
N GLU A 154 -0.30 -6.50 -8.48
CA GLU A 154 -1.75 -6.58 -8.29
C GLU A 154 -2.25 -8.02 -8.05
N ARG A 155 -1.48 -9.03 -8.49
CA ARG A 155 -1.81 -10.45 -8.29
C ARG A 155 -1.25 -11.02 -6.98
N LEU A 156 -0.36 -10.30 -6.29
CA LEU A 156 0.29 -10.81 -5.08
C LEU A 156 -0.73 -11.06 -3.97
N VAL A 157 -1.57 -10.07 -3.67
CA VAL A 157 -2.51 -10.14 -2.54
C VAL A 157 -3.53 -11.27 -2.75
N PRO A 158 -4.22 -11.38 -3.90
CA PRO A 158 -5.10 -12.52 -4.16
C PRO A 158 -4.38 -13.87 -4.03
N GLN A 159 -3.17 -14.00 -4.59
CA GLN A 159 -2.42 -15.26 -4.52
C GLN A 159 -1.99 -15.65 -3.10
N ILE A 160 -1.69 -14.68 -2.24
CA ILE A 160 -1.37 -14.96 -0.83
C ILE A 160 -2.63 -15.44 -0.10
N LEU A 161 -3.78 -14.82 -0.37
CA LEU A 161 -5.06 -15.20 0.23
C LEU A 161 -5.50 -16.61 -0.23
N ASP A 162 -5.39 -16.92 -1.53
CA ASP A 162 -5.74 -18.24 -2.08
C ASP A 162 -4.85 -19.36 -1.54
N ARG A 163 -3.59 -19.05 -1.21
CA ARG A 163 -2.63 -20.01 -0.66
C ARG A 163 -2.74 -20.20 0.83
N THR A 164 -3.47 -19.32 1.52
CA THR A 164 -3.75 -19.50 2.93
C THR A 164 -4.82 -20.57 3.03
N PRO A 165 -4.53 -21.77 3.53
CA PRO A 165 -5.53 -22.82 3.60
C PRO A 165 -6.67 -22.33 4.51
N GLY A 166 -7.83 -22.10 3.90
CA GLY A 166 -9.09 -22.17 4.62
C GLY A 166 -9.11 -23.54 5.29
N LYS A 167 -9.09 -23.56 6.62
CA LYS A 167 -9.29 -24.76 7.42
C LYS A 167 -10.49 -25.51 6.84
N GLU A 168 -10.24 -26.68 6.27
CA GLU A 168 -11.21 -27.77 6.33
C GLU A 168 -11.44 -28.03 7.83
N GLY A 169 -12.65 -27.72 8.29
CA GLY A 169 -13.09 -27.84 9.67
C GLY A 169 -14.56 -27.49 9.77
#